data_AF-A0A5P1F895-F1
#
_entry.id   AF-A0A5P1F895-F1
#
_cell.length_a   1.000
_cell.length_b   1.000
_cell.length_c   1.000
_cell.angle_alpha   90.00
_cell.angle_beta   90.00
_cell.angle_gamma   90.00
#
_symmetry.space_group_name_H-M   'P 1'
#
loop_
_entity.id
_entity.type
_entity.pdbx_description
1 polymer ?
#
loop_
_entity_poly.entity_id
_entity_poly.type
_entity_poly.pdbx_seq_one_letter_code
_entity_poly.pdbx_strand_id
1 'polypeptide(L)'
;MAFKGSCSREDEEVAHTMPSAENASGSTSRLSSMPPSPLSGPQDKKASIWRLQEQRHCTRVKLIAGELTPEEFDLEDASLNARVQAEKEDVQTMQQEASAARVSDVQTLAKRPKRKCWQKHARNISEIKAYVFSFLFTLSHAVLVINFVINLCYLQALIICAELKLI
;
A
#
# COMPACT_ATOMS: atom_id res chain seq x y z
N MET A 1 -6.76 -32.78 -1.25
CA MET A 1 -6.31 -31.78 -0.26
C MET A 1 -7.35 -30.67 -0.23
N ALA A 2 -8.19 -30.63 0.81
CA ALA A 2 -9.29 -29.68 0.92
C ALA A 2 -8.81 -28.43 1.68
N PHE A 3 -8.80 -27.28 0.99
CA PHE A 3 -8.58 -25.98 1.62
C PHE A 3 -9.91 -25.52 2.23
N LYS A 4 -10.04 -25.67 3.55
CA LYS A 4 -11.21 -25.24 4.31
C LYS A 4 -10.98 -23.78 4.73
N GLY A 5 -11.37 -22.86 3.87
CA GLY A 5 -11.41 -21.42 4.18
C GLY A 5 -12.73 -21.09 4.87
N SER A 6 -12.74 -21.11 6.21
CA SER A 6 -13.91 -20.73 7.00
C SER A 6 -14.13 -19.21 6.91
N CYS A 7 -15.14 -18.79 6.14
CA CYS A 7 -15.73 -17.46 6.27
C CYS A 7 -16.79 -17.54 7.37
N SER A 8 -16.50 -17.00 8.54
CA SER A 8 -17.38 -17.08 9.71
C SER A 8 -18.76 -16.50 9.42
N ARG A 9 -19.78 -17.29 9.73
CA ARG A 9 -21.20 -16.94 9.80
C ARG A 9 -21.44 -16.45 11.23
N GLU A 10 -21.84 -15.20 11.40
CA GLU A 10 -22.35 -14.73 12.69
C GLU A 10 -23.88 -14.96 12.66
N ASP A 11 -24.33 -15.79 13.60
CA ASP A 11 -25.70 -16.25 13.74
C ASP A 11 -26.57 -15.17 14.39
N GLU A 12 -27.74 -14.94 13.79
CA GLU A 12 -28.83 -14.11 14.29
C GLU A 12 -29.70 -14.98 15.20
N GLU A 13 -29.61 -14.77 16.51
CA GLU A 13 -30.42 -15.49 17.50
C GLU A 13 -31.80 -14.84 17.61
N VAL A 14 -32.80 -15.56 17.09
CA VAL A 14 -34.23 -15.28 17.18
C VAL A 14 -34.76 -15.69 18.56
N ALA A 15 -35.42 -14.76 19.26
CA ALA A 15 -36.39 -15.10 20.30
C ALA A 15 -37.77 -14.58 19.89
N HIS A 16 -38.60 -15.51 19.41
CA HIS A 16 -40.01 -15.33 19.09
C HIS A 16 -40.82 -14.95 20.33
N THR A 17 -41.68 -13.93 20.22
CA THR A 17 -42.98 -13.90 20.91
C THR A 17 -43.98 -13.15 20.04
N MET A 18 -45.00 -13.87 19.57
CA MET A 18 -46.28 -13.40 19.01
C MET A 18 -47.36 -14.03 19.89
N PRO A 19 -48.58 -13.46 20.07
CA PRO A 19 -49.46 -13.09 18.94
C PRO A 19 -50.41 -11.89 19.17
N SER A 20 -50.96 -11.34 18.08
CA SER A 20 -52.39 -11.48 17.72
C SER A 20 -52.85 -10.40 16.74
N ALA A 21 -53.80 -10.80 15.89
CA ALA A 21 -54.33 -10.10 14.73
C ALA A 21 -55.06 -8.79 15.06
N GLU A 22 -55.01 -7.82 14.14
CA GLU A 22 -56.19 -7.35 13.39
C GLU A 22 -55.89 -6.16 12.45
N ASN A 23 -56.36 -6.30 11.21
CA ASN A 23 -56.98 -5.28 10.34
C ASN A 23 -56.13 -4.33 9.47
N ALA A 24 -56.20 -4.65 8.16
CA ALA A 24 -56.66 -3.81 7.05
C ALA A 24 -55.79 -2.65 6.50
N SER A 25 -55.53 -2.80 5.19
CA SER A 25 -55.55 -1.76 4.16
C SER A 25 -54.34 -0.81 4.04
N GLY A 26 -53.71 -0.84 2.86
CA GLY A 26 -53.01 0.32 2.32
C GLY A 26 -51.53 0.08 1.97
N SER A 27 -51.27 0.19 0.67
CA SER A 27 -50.12 0.94 0.14
C SER A 27 -48.74 0.28 0.14
N THR A 28 -48.27 0.04 -1.09
CA THR A 28 -46.89 0.22 -1.56
C THR A 28 -45.89 0.68 -0.49
N SER A 29 -45.01 -0.22 -0.07
CA SER A 29 -43.82 0.17 0.68
C SER A 29 -42.68 -0.78 0.33
N ARG A 30 -41.81 -0.29 -0.56
CA ARG A 30 -40.47 0.21 -0.24
C ARG A 30 -39.46 -0.93 -0.27
N LEU A 31 -38.83 -1.06 -1.43
CA LEU A 31 -37.38 -1.29 -1.51
C LEU A 31 -36.73 -0.54 -0.36
N SER A 32 -36.32 -1.27 0.67
CA SER A 32 -35.52 -0.74 1.77
C SER A 32 -34.13 -0.49 1.21
N SER A 33 -34.00 0.59 0.45
CA SER A 33 -32.74 1.29 0.31
C SER A 33 -32.47 1.93 1.68
N MET A 34 -31.81 1.19 2.57
CA MET A 34 -31.17 1.80 3.72
C MET A 34 -30.28 2.92 3.18
N PRO A 35 -30.51 4.19 3.58
CA PRO A 35 -29.64 5.27 3.15
C PRO A 35 -28.22 4.97 3.67
N PRO A 36 -27.17 5.24 2.87
CA PRO A 36 -25.81 5.14 3.39
C PRO A 36 -25.71 6.04 4.62
N SER A 37 -25.30 5.42 5.74
CA SER A 37 -25.19 6.12 7.02
C SER A 37 -24.30 7.37 6.89
N PRO A 38 -24.60 8.42 7.68
CA PRO A 38 -24.08 9.75 7.44
C PRO A 38 -22.61 9.84 7.90
N LEU A 39 -21.78 10.47 7.07
CA LEU A 39 -20.50 11.07 7.44
C LEU A 39 -19.45 10.11 8.01
N SER A 40 -19.14 9.05 7.28
CA SER A 40 -17.87 8.33 7.46
C SER A 40 -16.71 9.21 6.97
N GLY A 41 -15.64 9.31 7.77
CA GLY A 41 -14.46 10.07 7.38
C GLY A 41 -13.73 9.42 6.19
N PRO A 42 -12.76 10.12 5.55
CA PRO A 42 -12.02 9.55 4.42
C PRO A 42 -11.28 8.24 4.76
N GLN A 43 -10.93 8.02 6.03
CA GLN A 43 -10.32 6.77 6.50
C GLN A 43 -11.36 5.64 6.62
N ASP A 44 -12.54 5.95 7.15
CA ASP A 44 -13.63 4.99 7.32
C ASP A 44 -14.13 4.48 5.97
N LYS A 45 -14.21 5.36 4.97
CA LYS A 45 -14.55 4.99 3.59
C LYS A 45 -13.48 4.10 2.96
N LYS A 46 -12.19 4.36 3.19
CA LYS A 46 -11.11 3.45 2.75
C LYS A 46 -11.20 2.06 3.38
N ALA A 47 -11.52 2.00 4.67
CA ALA A 47 -11.76 0.73 5.35
C ALA A 47 -13.00 0.00 4.81
N SER A 48 -14.03 0.74 4.41
CA SER A 48 -15.23 0.20 3.76
C SER A 48 -14.91 -0.40 2.37
N ILE A 49 -14.11 0.31 1.55
CA ILE A 49 -13.62 -0.21 0.26
C ILE A 49 -12.85 -1.53 0.45
N TRP A 50 -11.99 -1.60 1.47
CA TRP A 50 -11.26 -2.84 1.77
C TRP A 50 -12.20 -4.00 2.09
N ARG A 51 -13.20 -3.78 2.97
CA ARG A 51 -14.22 -4.78 3.31
C ARG A 51 -15.00 -5.26 2.09
N LEU A 52 -15.35 -4.36 1.17
CA LEU A 52 -16.04 -4.72 -0.07
C LEU A 52 -15.17 -5.58 -1.01
N GLN A 53 -13.87 -5.30 -1.07
CA GLN A 53 -12.93 -6.12 -1.85
C GLN A 53 -12.74 -7.51 -1.24
N GLU A 54 -12.68 -7.59 0.09
CA GLU A 54 -12.63 -8.85 0.81
C GLU A 54 -13.91 -9.69 0.58
N GLN A 55 -15.08 -9.05 0.59
CA GLN A 55 -16.34 -9.71 0.24
C GLN A 55 -16.32 -10.27 -1.19
N ARG A 56 -15.83 -9.49 -2.16
CA ARG A 56 -15.66 -9.94 -3.56
C ARG A 56 -14.75 -11.16 -3.66
N HIS A 57 -13.66 -11.18 -2.88
CA HIS A 57 -12.76 -12.32 -2.81
C HIS A 57 -13.49 -13.56 -2.27
N CYS A 58 -14.24 -13.41 -1.18
CA CYS A 58 -15.04 -14.49 -0.62
C CYS A 58 -16.09 -15.03 -1.61
N THR A 59 -16.81 -14.17 -2.32
CA THR A 59 -17.78 -14.58 -3.36
C THR A 59 -17.10 -15.37 -4.48
N ARG A 60 -15.88 -14.99 -4.88
CA ARG A 60 -15.10 -15.75 -5.88
C ARG A 60 -14.70 -17.14 -5.38
N VAL A 61 -14.34 -17.27 -4.10
CA VAL A 61 -14.05 -18.57 -3.50
C VAL A 61 -15.27 -19.48 -3.54
N LYS A 62 -16.47 -18.95 -3.25
CA LYS A 62 -17.74 -19.70 -3.35
C LYS A 62 -18.05 -20.18 -4.77
N LEU A 63 -17.81 -19.34 -5.79
CA LEU A 63 -17.93 -19.74 -7.20
C LEU A 63 -17.00 -20.93 -7.52
N ILE A 64 -15.74 -20.88 -7.09
CA ILE A 64 -14.76 -21.96 -7.33
C ILE A 64 -15.16 -23.24 -6.59
N ALA A 65 -15.73 -23.12 -5.40
CA ALA A 65 -16.25 -24.25 -4.63
C ALA A 65 -17.52 -24.88 -5.23
N GLY A 66 -18.12 -24.24 -6.24
CA GLY A 66 -19.40 -24.66 -6.82
C GLY A 66 -20.60 -24.37 -5.93
N GLU A 67 -20.43 -23.56 -4.87
CA GLU A 67 -21.50 -23.14 -3.97
C GLU A 67 -22.35 -21.99 -4.56
N LEU A 68 -21.85 -21.35 -5.60
CA LEU A 68 -22.47 -20.23 -6.29
C LEU A 68 -22.45 -20.47 -7.79
N THR A 69 -23.55 -20.17 -8.47
CA THR A 69 -23.59 -20.23 -9.95
C THR A 69 -22.85 -19.04 -10.56
N PRO A 70 -22.37 -19.14 -11.82
CA PRO A 70 -21.75 -18.02 -12.52
C PRO A 70 -22.68 -16.79 -12.60
N GLU A 71 -23.98 -17.01 -12.81
CA GLU A 71 -24.97 -15.93 -12.94
C GLU A 71 -25.18 -15.19 -11.61
N GLU A 72 -25.22 -15.93 -10.49
CA GLU A 72 -25.29 -15.33 -9.14
C GLU A 72 -24.00 -14.58 -8.79
N PHE A 73 -22.84 -15.15 -9.16
CA PHE A 73 -21.54 -14.48 -9.01
C PHE A 73 -21.51 -13.15 -9.77
N ASP A 74 -21.89 -13.13 -11.04
CA ASP A 74 -21.82 -11.93 -11.88
C ASP A 74 -22.73 -10.82 -11.33
N LEU A 75 -23.90 -11.16 -10.83
CA LEU A 75 -24.83 -10.21 -10.21
C LEU A 75 -24.25 -9.61 -8.92
N GLU A 76 -23.72 -10.45 -8.02
CA GLU A 76 -23.08 -10.00 -6.78
C GLU A 76 -21.81 -9.18 -7.06
N ASP A 77 -20.99 -9.63 -8.00
CA ASP A 77 -19.72 -9.00 -8.40
C ASP A 77 -19.97 -7.60 -8.99
N ALA A 78 -21.01 -7.46 -9.83
CA ALA A 78 -21.45 -6.16 -10.36
C ALA A 78 -21.95 -5.22 -9.26
N SER A 79 -22.77 -5.72 -8.33
CA SER A 79 -23.27 -4.94 -7.18
C SER A 79 -22.13 -4.46 -6.27
N LEU A 80 -21.19 -5.35 -5.92
CA LEU A 80 -20.01 -5.00 -5.13
C LEU A 80 -19.10 -4.01 -5.86
N ASN A 81 -18.95 -4.15 -7.19
CA ASN A 81 -18.18 -3.20 -7.99
C ASN A 81 -18.76 -1.79 -7.94
N ALA A 82 -20.09 -1.68 -8.12
CA ALA A 82 -20.78 -0.40 -8.08
C ALA A 82 -20.59 0.30 -6.72
N ARG A 83 -20.64 -0.46 -5.62
CA ARG A 83 -20.39 0.08 -4.27
C ARG A 83 -18.95 0.55 -4.08
N VAL A 84 -17.97 -0.25 -4.51
CA VAL A 84 -16.55 0.15 -4.45
C VAL A 84 -16.31 1.43 -5.25
N GLN A 85 -16.94 1.55 -6.42
CA GLN A 85 -16.79 2.73 -7.27
C GLN A 85 -17.43 3.98 -6.62
N ALA A 86 -18.64 3.85 -6.09
CA ALA A 86 -19.32 4.94 -5.39
C ALA A 86 -18.49 5.45 -4.20
N GLU A 87 -17.93 4.56 -3.38
CA GLU A 87 -17.08 4.96 -2.25
C GLU A 87 -15.74 5.59 -2.70
N LYS A 88 -15.16 5.14 -3.81
CA LYS A 88 -13.96 5.76 -4.38
C LYS A 88 -14.21 7.20 -4.84
N GLU A 89 -15.32 7.41 -5.54
CA GLU A 89 -15.72 8.74 -6.01
C GLU A 89 -15.98 9.67 -4.83
N ASP A 90 -16.63 9.17 -3.78
CA ASP A 90 -16.89 9.91 -2.55
C ASP A 90 -15.60 10.26 -1.77
N VAL A 91 -14.62 9.35 -1.70
CA VAL A 91 -13.29 9.68 -1.14
C VAL A 91 -12.59 10.75 -1.99
N GLN A 92 -12.74 10.68 -3.33
CA GLN A 92 -12.15 11.64 -4.25
C GLN A 92 -12.80 13.03 -4.11
N THR A 93 -14.12 13.11 -4.01
CA THR A 93 -14.83 14.39 -3.79
C THR A 93 -14.44 15.00 -2.45
N MET A 94 -14.40 14.22 -1.37
CA MET A 94 -13.91 14.69 -0.06
C MET A 94 -12.47 15.23 -0.14
N GLN A 95 -11.60 14.57 -0.89
CA GLN A 95 -10.22 15.02 -1.09
C GLN A 95 -10.17 16.32 -1.92
N GLN A 96 -11.00 16.46 -2.94
CA GLN A 96 -11.07 17.66 -3.77
C GLN A 96 -11.66 18.85 -2.98
N GLU A 97 -12.71 18.64 -2.20
CA GLU A 97 -13.29 19.66 -1.31
C GLU A 97 -12.29 20.11 -0.25
N ALA A 98 -11.59 19.17 0.40
CA ALA A 98 -10.52 19.50 1.34
C ALA A 98 -9.38 20.28 0.68
N SER A 99 -9.09 19.99 -0.60
CA SER A 99 -8.08 20.72 -1.37
C SER A 99 -8.56 22.11 -1.76
N ALA A 100 -9.82 22.26 -2.17
CA ALA A 100 -10.43 23.55 -2.51
C ALA A 100 -10.54 24.47 -1.28
N ALA A 101 -10.92 23.94 -0.12
CA ALA A 101 -10.91 24.67 1.15
C ALA A 101 -9.50 25.17 1.50
N ARG A 102 -8.46 24.36 1.25
CA ARG A 102 -7.07 24.75 1.45
C ARG A 102 -6.55 25.75 0.43
N VAL A 103 -7.13 25.89 -0.76
CA VAL A 103 -6.67 26.87 -1.76
C VAL A 103 -6.90 28.32 -1.29
N SER A 104 -7.91 28.54 -0.43
CA SER A 104 -8.12 29.85 0.23
C SER A 104 -7.00 30.19 1.23
N ASP A 105 -6.53 29.21 2.02
CA ASP A 105 -5.47 29.41 3.03
C ASP A 105 -4.03 29.28 2.48
N VAL A 106 -3.84 28.53 1.39
CA VAL A 106 -2.52 28.30 0.79
C VAL A 106 -2.07 29.49 -0.06
N GLN A 107 -2.98 30.29 -0.61
CA GLN A 107 -2.59 31.48 -1.38
C GLN A 107 -1.95 32.57 -0.49
N THR A 108 -2.23 32.58 0.82
CA THR A 108 -1.57 33.48 1.79
C THR A 108 -0.29 32.87 2.41
N LEU A 109 -0.20 31.54 2.57
CA LEU A 109 0.96 30.85 3.18
C LEU A 109 2.03 30.32 2.21
N ALA A 110 1.76 30.22 0.91
CA ALA A 110 2.69 29.63 -0.08
C ALA A 110 4.01 30.40 -0.29
N LYS A 111 4.20 31.58 0.32
CA LYS A 111 5.46 32.33 0.22
C LYS A 111 6.52 31.95 1.27
N ARG A 112 6.19 31.21 2.35
CA ARG A 112 7.17 30.92 3.43
C ARG A 112 6.89 29.60 4.17
N PRO A 113 7.21 28.43 3.59
CA PRO A 113 8.35 27.67 4.12
C PRO A 113 9.05 26.73 3.10
N LYS A 114 8.73 26.82 1.81
CA LYS A 114 9.27 25.90 0.78
C LYS A 114 10.76 26.09 0.45
N ARG A 115 11.47 27.07 1.00
CA ARG A 115 12.91 27.25 0.72
C ARG A 115 13.84 26.48 1.66
N LYS A 116 13.43 26.22 2.91
CA LYS A 116 14.32 25.62 3.93
C LYS A 116 14.47 24.10 3.80
N CYS A 117 13.44 23.39 3.36
CA CYS A 117 13.47 21.93 3.21
C CYS A 117 14.40 21.49 2.06
N TRP A 118 14.34 22.17 0.91
CA TRP A 118 15.17 21.87 -0.25
C TRP A 118 16.67 22.11 0.01
N GLN A 119 17.01 23.17 0.76
CA GLN A 119 18.41 23.47 1.08
C GLN A 119 19.03 22.42 2.02
N LYS A 120 18.24 21.87 2.97
CA LYS A 120 18.68 20.78 3.85
C LYS A 120 18.89 19.48 3.06
N HIS A 121 17.98 19.15 2.15
CA HIS A 121 18.10 17.96 1.32
C HIS A 121 19.31 18.03 0.37
N ALA A 122 19.55 19.19 -0.26
CA ALA A 122 20.72 19.39 -1.12
C ALA A 122 22.05 19.26 -0.36
N ARG A 123 22.11 19.77 0.88
CA ARG A 123 23.30 19.66 1.74
C ARG A 123 23.60 18.20 2.11
N ASN A 124 22.58 17.45 2.52
CA ASN A 124 22.74 16.04 2.87
C ASN A 124 23.22 15.20 1.67
N ILE A 125 22.70 15.45 0.47
CA ILE A 125 23.17 14.77 -0.75
C ILE A 125 24.63 15.12 -1.05
N SER A 126 25.03 16.37 -0.84
CA SER A 126 26.41 16.82 -1.05
C SER A 126 27.38 16.15 -0.07
N GLU A 127 27.01 16.04 1.21
CA GLU A 127 27.83 15.40 2.24
C GLU A 127 28.00 13.89 1.98
N ILE A 128 26.92 13.19 1.60
CA ILE A 128 26.98 11.77 1.24
C ILE A 128 27.89 11.56 0.01
N LYS A 129 27.77 12.41 -1.01
CA LYS A 129 28.64 12.32 -2.20
C LYS A 129 30.12 12.49 -1.84
N ALA A 130 30.45 13.50 -1.03
CA ALA A 130 31.83 13.75 -0.59
C ALA A 130 32.40 12.55 0.19
N TYR A 131 31.60 11.95 1.08
CA TYR A 131 31.99 10.76 1.83
C TYR A 131 32.29 9.57 0.92
N VAL A 132 31.41 9.28 -0.05
CA VAL A 132 31.61 8.18 -1.01
C VAL A 132 32.85 8.40 -1.87
N PHE A 133 33.09 9.62 -2.36
CA PHE A 133 34.29 9.94 -3.13
C PHE A 133 35.57 9.75 -2.32
N SER A 134 35.61 10.21 -1.07
CA SER A 134 36.76 10.02 -0.17
C SER A 134 37.02 8.54 0.10
N PHE A 135 35.95 7.76 0.33
CA PHE A 135 36.05 6.33 0.56
C PHE A 135 36.60 5.57 -0.65
N LEU A 136 36.08 5.85 -1.86
CA LEU A 136 36.56 5.23 -3.10
C LEU A 136 38.01 5.61 -3.41
N PHE A 137 38.39 6.85 -3.16
CA PHE A 137 39.78 7.31 -3.31
C PHE A 137 40.71 6.53 -2.38
N THR A 138 40.33 6.38 -1.12
CA THR A 138 41.10 5.64 -0.10
C THR A 138 41.25 4.17 -0.49
N LEU A 139 40.17 3.52 -0.91
CA LEU A 139 40.22 2.13 -1.39
C LEU A 139 41.13 1.99 -2.61
N SER A 140 41.06 2.92 -3.56
CA SER A 140 41.91 2.89 -4.76
C SER A 140 43.39 2.97 -4.40
N HIS A 141 43.75 3.86 -3.47
CA HIS A 141 45.13 3.98 -2.99
C HIS A 141 45.58 2.73 -2.23
N ALA A 142 44.72 2.17 -1.37
CA ALA A 142 45.02 0.94 -0.64
C ALA A 142 45.31 -0.22 -1.61
N VAL A 143 44.48 -0.40 -2.64
CA VAL A 143 44.68 -1.44 -3.66
C VAL A 143 45.98 -1.23 -4.43
N LEU A 144 46.31 0.01 -4.80
CA LEU A 144 47.58 0.33 -5.48
C LEU A 144 48.79 0.01 -4.61
N VAL A 145 48.77 0.39 -3.33
CA VAL A 145 49.86 0.11 -2.37
C VAL A 145 50.02 -1.40 -2.16
N ILE A 146 48.93 -2.14 -1.98
CA ILE A 146 48.98 -3.60 -1.84
C ILE A 146 49.61 -4.24 -3.07
N ASN A 147 49.16 -3.86 -4.28
CA ASN A 147 49.72 -4.38 -5.52
C ASN A 147 51.21 -4.04 -5.67
N PHE A 148 51.63 -2.83 -5.27
CA PHE A 148 53.03 -2.42 -5.30
C PHE A 148 53.90 -3.28 -4.37
N VAL A 149 53.44 -3.51 -3.13
CA VAL A 149 54.16 -4.36 -2.16
C VAL A 149 54.26 -5.79 -2.66
N ILE A 150 53.17 -6.37 -3.18
CA ILE A 150 53.17 -7.73 -3.74
C ILE A 150 54.20 -7.84 -4.88
N ASN A 151 54.20 -6.89 -5.82
CA ASN A 151 55.15 -6.87 -6.93
C ASN A 151 56.60 -6.73 -6.45
N LEU A 152 56.85 -5.90 -5.42
CA LEU A 152 58.17 -5.74 -4.83
C LEU A 152 58.65 -7.05 -4.18
N CYS A 153 57.79 -7.73 -3.42
CA CYS A 153 58.10 -9.04 -2.85
C CYS A 153 58.40 -10.08 -3.92
N TYR A 154 57.63 -10.09 -5.02
CA TYR A 154 57.84 -11.01 -6.13
C TYR A 154 59.19 -10.77 -6.83
N LEU A 155 59.56 -9.50 -7.07
CA LEU A 155 60.86 -9.14 -7.63
C LEU A 155 62.02 -9.53 -6.71
N GLN A 156 61.90 -9.27 -5.40
CA GLN A 156 62.92 -9.69 -4.43
C GLN A 156 63.09 -11.22 -4.41
N ALA A 157 61.99 -11.97 -4.43
CA ALA A 157 62.04 -13.43 -4.50
C ALA A 157 62.71 -13.94 -5.78
N LEU A 158 62.42 -13.32 -6.94
CA LEU A 158 63.07 -13.65 -8.21
C LEU A 158 64.58 -13.40 -8.18
N ILE A 159 65.01 -12.26 -7.62
CA ILE A 159 66.43 -11.93 -7.49
C ILE A 159 67.14 -12.97 -6.62
N ILE A 160 66.58 -13.30 -5.46
CA ILE A 160 67.15 -14.33 -4.56
C ILE A 160 67.23 -15.69 -5.26
N CYS A 161 66.18 -16.09 -5.97
CA CYS A 161 66.15 -17.33 -6.73
C CYS A 161 67.18 -17.37 -7.88
N ALA A 162 67.46 -16.22 -8.51
CA ALA A 162 68.46 -16.13 -9.58
C ALA A 162 69.88 -16.26 -9.02
N GLU A 163 70.19 -15.56 -7.92
CA GLU A 163 71.48 -15.65 -7.21
C GLU A 163 71.75 -17.09 -6.72
N LEU A 164 70.75 -17.76 -6.14
CA LEU A 164 70.88 -19.15 -5.67
C LEU A 164 71.06 -20.20 -6.78
N LYS A 165 70.67 -19.89 -8.03
CA LYS A 165 70.88 -20.78 -9.19
C LYS A 165 72.22 -20.56 -9.89
N LEU A 166 72.94 -19.50 -9.52
CA LEU A 166 74.22 -19.10 -10.09
C LEU A 166 75.42 -19.54 -9.22
N ILE A 167 75.16 -20.09 -8.04
CA ILE A 167 76.13 -20.73 -7.12
C ILE A 167 76.04 -22.25 -7.30
#